data_AF-A0A3D4W382-F1
#
_entry.id   AF-A0A3D4W382-F1
#
_cell.length_a   1.000
_cell.length_b   1.000
_cell.length_c   1.000
_cell.angle_alpha   90.00
_cell.angle_beta   90.00
_cell.angle_gamma   90.00
#
_symmetry.space_group_name_H-M   'P 1'
#
loop_
_entity.id
_entity.type
_entity.pdbx_description
1 polymer ?
#
loop_
_entity_poly.entity_id
_entity_poly.type
_entity_poly.pdbx_seq_one_letter_code
_entity_poly.pdbx_strand_id
1 'polypeptide(L)'
;LHSMGQFIQEGSRIMFETIVDVKKPAQDLFIEELEGNFDGLNFLADQNMSVVNRKAMEGTILAHTDGGVPEVLIEVDDLTAYNVGYLIYFFWRACACSGYLLSVNPFNQPGVESYKKNMFALLGKPGYENLTAELEAKLK
;
A
#
# COMPACT_ATOMS: atom_id res chain seq x y z
N LEU A 1 -5.91 2.24 -10.04
CA LEU A 1 -6.24 1.89 -11.43
C LEU A 1 -5.99 3.04 -12.41
N HIS A 2 -6.54 4.24 -12.21
CA HIS A 2 -6.40 5.37 -13.15
C HIS A 2 -5.09 6.19 -13.06
N SER A 3 -3.99 5.54 -12.66
CA SER A 3 -2.64 6.12 -12.67
C SER A 3 -1.61 5.00 -12.84
N MET A 4 -1.47 4.15 -11.81
CA MET A 4 -0.54 3.01 -11.81
C MET A 4 -1.09 1.77 -12.52
N GLY A 5 -2.39 1.71 -12.84
CA GLY A 5 -3.01 0.49 -13.38
C GLY A 5 -2.38 0.02 -14.70
N GLN A 6 -2.06 0.95 -15.60
CA GLN A 6 -1.36 0.63 -16.86
C GLN A 6 0.01 -0.03 -16.61
N PHE A 7 0.77 0.49 -15.63
CA PHE A 7 2.08 -0.05 -15.30
C PHE A 7 1.99 -1.43 -14.64
N ILE A 8 0.98 -1.64 -13.79
CA ILE A 8 0.75 -2.95 -13.17
C ILE A 8 0.31 -3.96 -14.22
N GLN A 9 -0.63 -3.60 -15.09
CA GLN A 9 -1.16 -4.48 -16.13
C GLN A 9 -0.13 -4.83 -17.20
N GLU A 10 0.63 -3.86 -17.74
CA GLU A 10 1.47 -4.05 -18.93
C GLU A 10 2.94 -3.61 -18.76
N GLY A 11 3.34 -3.14 -17.58
CA GLY A 11 4.74 -2.83 -17.26
C GLY A 11 5.63 -4.05 -16.99
N SER A 12 6.70 -3.83 -16.22
CA SER A 12 7.68 -4.87 -15.90
C SER A 12 7.13 -5.88 -14.89
N ARG A 13 7.33 -7.19 -15.16
CA ARG A 13 6.89 -8.30 -14.28
C ARG A 13 7.81 -8.50 -13.07
N ILE A 14 7.91 -7.47 -12.24
CA ILE A 14 8.77 -7.43 -11.04
C ILE A 14 7.98 -7.09 -9.78
N MET A 15 6.66 -7.07 -9.89
CA MET A 15 5.73 -6.68 -8.82
C MET A 15 4.81 -7.86 -8.50
N PHE A 16 4.29 -7.85 -7.29
CA PHE A 16 3.14 -8.63 -6.84
C PHE A 16 2.25 -7.69 -6.02
N GLU A 17 0.97 -8.01 -5.91
CA GLU A 17 0.01 -7.24 -5.15
C GLU A 17 -0.43 -8.00 -3.91
N THR A 18 -0.62 -7.26 -2.80
CA THR A 18 -1.25 -7.77 -1.59
C THR A 18 -2.41 -6.85 -1.29
N ILE A 19 -3.62 -7.37 -1.46
CA ILE A 19 -4.88 -6.66 -1.28
C ILE A 19 -5.38 -6.95 0.12
N VAL A 20 -5.66 -5.88 0.88
CA VAL A 20 -6.38 -5.97 2.15
C VAL A 20 -7.82 -5.59 1.88
N ASP A 21 -8.69 -6.60 1.88
CA ASP A 21 -10.11 -6.45 1.62
C ASP A 21 -10.91 -6.37 2.93
N VAL A 22 -11.80 -5.39 3.02
CA VAL A 22 -12.71 -5.22 4.16
C VAL A 22 -14.12 -5.62 3.72
N LYS A 23 -14.64 -6.71 4.29
CA LYS A 23 -15.91 -7.30 3.84
C LYS A 23 -17.11 -6.42 4.11
N LYS A 24 -17.16 -5.78 5.28
CA LYS A 24 -18.27 -4.93 5.70
C LYS A 24 -17.88 -3.46 5.67
N PRO A 25 -18.54 -2.62 4.84
CA PRO A 25 -18.33 -1.18 4.87
C PRO A 25 -18.86 -0.58 6.18
N ALA A 26 -18.36 0.61 6.55
CA ALA A 26 -18.88 1.34 7.71
C ALA A 26 -20.34 1.81 7.51
N GLN A 27 -20.72 2.05 6.25
CA GLN A 27 -22.04 2.48 5.85
C GLN A 27 -22.39 1.90 4.47
N ASP A 28 -23.64 1.50 4.31
CA ASP A 28 -24.20 1.12 3.02
C ASP A 28 -24.62 2.35 2.22
N LEU A 29 -24.28 2.35 0.93
CA LEU A 29 -24.69 3.37 -0.02
C LEU A 29 -25.27 2.66 -1.23
N PHE A 30 -26.51 2.99 -1.59
CA PHE A 30 -27.20 2.41 -2.72
C PHE A 30 -27.19 3.38 -3.88
N ILE A 31 -27.01 2.85 -5.09
CA ILE A 31 -27.07 3.63 -6.32
C ILE A 31 -28.55 3.85 -6.65
N GLU A 32 -28.96 5.11 -6.72
CA GLU A 32 -30.32 5.47 -7.11
C GLU A 32 -30.51 5.31 -8.61
N GLU A 33 -31.73 4.93 -9.02
CA GLU A 33 -32.09 4.94 -10.43
C GLU A 33 -32.10 6.37 -10.98
N LEU A 34 -31.46 6.60 -12.13
CA LEU A 34 -31.46 7.89 -12.81
C LEU A 34 -32.57 7.91 -13.87
N GLU A 35 -33.51 8.85 -13.75
CA GLU A 35 -34.54 9.05 -14.77
C GLU A 35 -33.91 9.36 -16.14
N GLY A 36 -34.30 8.61 -17.16
CA GLY A 36 -33.78 8.72 -18.52
C GLY A 36 -32.47 7.97 -18.81
N ASN A 37 -31.76 7.49 -17.78
CA ASN A 37 -30.57 6.61 -17.91
C ASN A 37 -29.49 7.13 -18.89
N PHE A 38 -29.23 8.44 -18.90
CA PHE A 38 -28.34 9.04 -19.91
C PHE A 38 -26.86 8.68 -19.73
N ASP A 39 -26.45 8.20 -18.56
CA ASP A 39 -25.11 7.67 -18.28
C ASP A 39 -25.00 6.15 -18.55
N GLY A 40 -26.12 5.47 -18.78
CA GLY A 40 -26.19 4.03 -18.98
C GLY A 40 -25.97 3.20 -17.71
N LEU A 41 -25.99 3.80 -16.52
CA LEU A 41 -25.65 3.12 -15.26
C LEU A 41 -26.85 2.53 -14.50
N ASN A 42 -28.08 2.63 -15.00
CA ASN A 42 -29.25 2.04 -14.31
C ASN A 42 -29.18 0.51 -14.17
N PHE A 43 -28.27 -0.20 -14.84
CA PHE A 43 -28.01 -1.63 -14.56
C PHE A 43 -27.39 -1.86 -13.17
N LEU A 44 -26.91 -0.80 -12.52
CA LEU A 44 -26.42 -0.77 -11.14
C LEU A 44 -27.45 -0.18 -10.17
N ALA A 45 -28.65 0.22 -10.61
CA ALA A 45 -29.67 0.77 -9.73
C ALA A 45 -30.03 -0.23 -8.61
N ASP A 46 -30.29 0.30 -7.42
CA ASP A 46 -30.52 -0.44 -6.16
C ASP A 46 -29.35 -1.34 -5.72
N GLN A 47 -28.21 -1.30 -6.42
CA GLN A 47 -27.01 -2.02 -6.02
C GLN A 47 -26.28 -1.23 -4.94
N ASN A 48 -25.89 -1.92 -3.87
CA ASN A 48 -24.98 -1.36 -2.88
C ASN A 48 -23.59 -1.12 -3.49
N MET A 49 -23.02 0.06 -3.28
CA MET A 49 -21.69 0.47 -3.74
C MET A 49 -20.58 -0.48 -3.30
N SER A 50 -20.70 -1.12 -2.14
CA SER A 50 -19.74 -2.15 -1.69
C SER A 50 -19.68 -3.35 -2.63
N VAL A 51 -20.81 -3.73 -3.24
CA VAL A 51 -20.85 -4.81 -4.24
C VAL A 51 -20.17 -4.37 -5.52
N VAL A 52 -20.40 -3.13 -5.98
CA VAL A 52 -19.72 -2.58 -7.16
C VAL A 52 -18.21 -2.53 -6.93
N ASN A 53 -17.77 -2.06 -5.76
CA ASN A 53 -16.36 -2.02 -5.39
C ASN A 53 -15.74 -3.42 -5.28
N ARG A 54 -16.47 -4.39 -4.73
CA ARG A 54 -16.05 -5.80 -4.69
C ARG A 54 -15.87 -6.37 -6.09
N LYS A 55 -16.77 -6.07 -7.03
CA LYS A 55 -16.64 -6.49 -8.43
C LYS A 55 -15.50 -5.80 -9.16
N ALA A 56 -15.22 -4.53 -8.85
CA ALA A 56 -14.03 -3.86 -9.34
C ALA A 56 -12.74 -4.55 -8.84
N MET A 57 -12.66 -4.93 -7.56
CA MET A 57 -11.54 -5.67 -7.00
C MET A 57 -11.40 -7.06 -7.64
N GLU A 58 -12.47 -7.84 -7.71
CA GLU A 58 -12.46 -9.19 -8.31
C GLU A 58 -12.04 -9.14 -9.79
N GLY A 59 -12.59 -8.19 -10.57
CA GLY A 59 -12.20 -7.99 -11.96
C GLY A 59 -10.73 -7.57 -12.11
N THR A 60 -10.23 -6.73 -11.19
CA THR A 60 -8.82 -6.31 -11.18
C THR A 60 -7.89 -7.47 -10.86
N ILE A 61 -8.19 -8.27 -9.82
CA ILE A 61 -7.40 -9.45 -9.44
C ILE A 61 -7.26 -10.40 -10.63
N LEU A 62 -8.37 -10.67 -11.34
CA LEU A 62 -8.34 -11.53 -12.52
C LEU A 62 -7.46 -10.93 -13.62
N ALA A 63 -7.67 -9.66 -13.97
CA ALA A 63 -6.91 -8.99 -15.02
C ALA A 63 -5.40 -8.93 -14.72
N HIS A 64 -5.03 -8.63 -13.47
CA HIS A 64 -3.65 -8.54 -13.04
C HIS A 64 -2.98 -9.93 -12.94
N THR A 65 -3.71 -10.93 -12.46
CA THR A 65 -3.25 -12.34 -12.47
C THR A 65 -2.97 -12.81 -13.90
N ASP A 66 -3.88 -12.55 -14.84
CA ASP A 66 -3.69 -12.87 -16.26
C ASP A 66 -2.54 -12.06 -16.89
N GLY A 67 -2.32 -10.84 -16.39
CA GLY A 67 -1.16 -10.00 -16.71
C GLY A 67 0.17 -10.49 -16.10
N GLY A 68 0.17 -11.61 -15.36
CA GLY A 68 1.35 -12.19 -14.75
C GLY A 68 1.81 -11.49 -13.47
N VAL A 69 0.91 -10.77 -12.78
CA VAL A 69 1.17 -10.20 -11.45
C VAL A 69 0.63 -11.17 -10.40
N PRO A 70 1.48 -11.70 -9.49
CA PRO A 70 0.98 -12.54 -8.40
C PRO A 70 0.12 -11.73 -7.43
N GLU A 71 -1.00 -12.31 -7.01
CA GLU A 71 -1.98 -11.67 -6.12
C GLU A 71 -2.06 -12.39 -4.77
N VAL A 72 -2.10 -11.62 -3.68
CA VAL A 72 -2.34 -12.11 -2.33
C VAL A 72 -3.54 -11.37 -1.75
N LEU A 73 -4.57 -12.10 -1.32
CA LEU A 73 -5.75 -11.53 -0.68
C LEU A 73 -5.74 -11.79 0.83
N ILE A 74 -5.81 -10.72 1.62
CA ILE A 74 -6.02 -10.74 3.06
C ILE A 74 -7.38 -10.13 3.32
N GLU A 75 -8.31 -10.92 3.84
CA GLU A 75 -9.65 -10.43 4.14
C GLU A 75 -9.82 -10.15 5.64
N VAL A 76 -10.53 -9.07 5.96
CA VAL A 76 -10.94 -8.69 7.32
C VAL A 76 -12.43 -8.38 7.32
N ASP A 77 -13.15 -8.78 8.38
CA ASP A 77 -14.61 -8.67 8.41
C ASP A 77 -15.09 -7.21 8.44
N ASP A 78 -14.47 -6.37 9.27
CA ASP A 78 -14.76 -4.95 9.40
C ASP A 78 -13.56 -4.17 9.99
N LEU A 79 -13.70 -2.86 10.13
CA LEU A 79 -12.68 -1.98 10.73
C LEU A 79 -12.93 -1.69 12.22
N THR A 80 -13.49 -2.63 12.97
CA THR A 80 -13.55 -2.51 14.43
C THR A 80 -12.15 -2.52 15.04
N ALA A 81 -12.01 -1.92 16.24
CA ALA A 81 -10.73 -1.89 16.94
C ALA A 81 -10.13 -3.30 17.17
N TYR A 82 -10.97 -4.31 17.36
CA TYR A 82 -10.56 -5.71 17.48
C TYR A 82 -9.90 -6.21 16.19
N ASN A 83 -10.59 -6.08 15.05
CA ASN A 83 -10.12 -6.56 13.76
C ASN A 83 -8.88 -5.78 13.26
N VAL A 84 -8.86 -4.46 13.47
CA VAL A 84 -7.68 -3.64 13.18
C VAL A 84 -6.49 -4.05 14.05
N GLY A 85 -6.70 -4.28 15.35
CA GLY A 85 -5.65 -4.78 16.24
C GLY A 85 -5.09 -6.14 15.79
N TYR A 86 -5.96 -7.05 15.34
CA TYR A 86 -5.56 -8.32 14.78
C TYR A 86 -4.71 -8.15 13.51
N LEU A 87 -5.15 -7.30 12.57
CA LEU A 87 -4.45 -7.05 11.31
C LEU A 87 -3.06 -6.45 11.54
N ILE A 88 -2.94 -5.50 12.49
CA ILE A 88 -1.64 -4.93 12.89
C ILE A 88 -0.70 -6.04 13.39
N TYR A 89 -1.17 -6.87 14.32
CA TYR A 89 -0.34 -7.92 14.89
C TYR A 89 0.02 -9.02 13.87
N PHE A 90 -0.92 -9.33 12.96
CA PHE A 90 -0.68 -10.21 11.83
C PHE A 90 0.51 -9.71 10.99
N PHE A 91 0.50 -8.44 10.58
CA PHE A 91 1.59 -7.87 9.79
C PHE A 91 2.91 -7.75 10.57
N TRP A 92 2.88 -7.44 11.87
CA TRP A 92 4.10 -7.44 12.68
C TRP A 92 4.75 -8.81 12.74
N ARG A 93 3.96 -9.86 12.97
CA ARG A 93 4.46 -11.23 13.00
C ARG A 93 4.96 -11.67 11.63
N ALA A 94 4.21 -11.38 10.57
CA ALA A 94 4.59 -11.68 9.19
C ALA A 94 5.91 -10.98 8.81
N CYS A 95 6.09 -9.71 9.19
CA CYS A 95 7.30 -8.95 8.97
C CYS A 95 8.51 -9.56 9.69
N ALA A 96 8.37 -9.92 10.97
CA ALA A 96 9.44 -10.57 11.73
C ALA A 96 9.84 -11.92 11.10
N CYS A 97 8.86 -12.75 10.74
CA CYS A 97 9.12 -14.01 10.03
C CYS A 97 9.81 -13.78 8.68
N SER A 98 9.33 -12.82 7.89
CA SER A 98 9.91 -12.46 6.59
C SER A 98 11.35 -11.99 6.70
N GLY A 99 11.67 -11.15 7.69
CA GLY A 99 13.05 -10.69 7.93
C GLY A 99 14.01 -11.85 8.24
N TYR A 100 13.58 -12.82 9.06
CA TYR A 100 14.39 -14.02 9.31
C TYR A 100 14.54 -14.90 8.07
N LEU A 101 13.48 -15.08 7.27
CA LEU A 101 13.55 -15.81 6.01
C LEU A 101 14.51 -15.15 5.01
N LEU A 102 14.57 -13.81 5.00
CA LEU A 102 15.49 -13.02 4.18
C LEU A 102 16.91 -12.96 4.78
N SER A 103 17.15 -13.59 5.94
CA SER A 103 18.43 -13.56 6.66
C SER A 103 18.90 -12.15 7.05
N VAL A 104 17.97 -11.26 7.41
CA VAL A 104 18.25 -9.92 7.94
C VAL A 104 17.82 -9.81 9.41
N ASN A 105 18.28 -8.78 10.11
CA ASN A 105 17.75 -8.44 11.43
C ASN A 105 16.48 -7.59 11.26
N PRO A 106 15.27 -8.09 11.58
CA PRO A 106 14.04 -7.33 11.39
C PRO A 106 13.83 -6.20 12.43
N PHE A 107 14.72 -6.07 13.40
CA PHE A 107 14.56 -5.18 14.56
C PHE A 107 15.64 -4.09 14.65
N ASN A 108 16.34 -3.79 13.55
CA ASN A 108 17.28 -2.67 13.50
C ASN A 108 17.14 -1.84 12.21
N GLN A 109 17.78 -0.67 12.19
CA GLN A 109 17.70 0.27 11.07
C GLN A 109 18.96 1.16 10.92
N PRO A 110 20.19 0.60 10.91
CA PRO A 110 21.43 1.39 11.00
C PRO A 110 21.59 2.44 9.89
N GLY A 111 21.07 2.18 8.69
CA GLY A 111 21.20 3.08 7.54
C GLY A 111 20.56 4.46 7.72
N VAL A 112 19.56 4.60 8.62
CA VAL A 112 18.90 5.89 8.86
C VAL A 112 19.81 6.90 9.55
N GLU A 113 20.87 6.43 10.22
CA GLU A 113 21.79 7.32 10.92
C GLU A 113 22.74 8.04 9.94
N SER A 114 22.94 7.51 8.73
CA SER A 114 23.87 8.11 7.77
C SER A 114 23.41 9.50 7.31
N TYR A 115 22.15 9.66 6.88
CA TYR A 115 21.65 10.97 6.46
C TYR A 115 21.51 11.93 7.65
N LYS A 116 21.17 11.43 8.84
CA LYS A 116 21.10 12.25 10.06
C LYS A 116 22.45 12.84 10.42
N LYS A 117 23.53 12.06 10.33
CA LYS A 117 24.90 12.56 10.54
C LYS A 117 25.27 13.65 9.56
N ASN A 118 24.96 13.46 8.28
CA ASN A 118 25.22 14.48 7.26
C ASN A 118 24.41 15.76 7.52
N MET A 119 23.13 15.62 7.86
CA MET A 119 22.26 16.74 8.22
C MET A 119 22.78 17.48 9.45
N PHE A 120 23.17 16.77 10.51
CA PHE A 120 23.74 17.38 11.72
C PHE A 120 25.04 18.13 11.41
N ALA A 121 25.91 17.56 10.59
CA ALA A 121 27.12 18.23 10.14
C ALA A 121 26.82 19.49 9.32
N LEU A 122 25.96 19.40 8.31
CA LEU A 122 25.61 20.54 7.45
C LEU A 122 24.83 21.65 8.20
N LEU A 123 24.18 21.32 9.31
CA LEU A 123 23.55 22.31 10.20
C LEU A 123 24.50 22.85 11.28
N GLY A 124 25.78 22.46 11.27
CA GLY A 124 26.79 22.97 12.20
C GLY A 124 26.63 22.46 13.63
N LYS A 125 26.10 21.24 13.84
CA LYS A 125 26.00 20.65 15.17
C LYS A 125 27.41 20.47 15.77
N PRO A 126 27.69 20.96 17.00
CA PRO A 126 29.00 20.78 17.63
C PRO A 126 29.42 19.31 17.71
N GLY A 127 30.69 19.03 17.42
CA GLY A 127 31.27 17.68 17.35
C GLY A 127 31.20 17.02 15.96
N TYR A 128 30.73 17.74 14.93
CA TYR A 128 30.65 17.28 13.54
C TYR A 128 31.53 18.11 12.59
N GLU A 129 32.42 18.96 13.10
CA GLU A 129 33.14 19.99 12.33
C GLU A 129 33.94 19.42 11.16
N ASN A 130 34.61 18.27 11.38
CA ASN A 130 35.34 17.58 10.31
C ASN A 130 34.40 17.09 9.20
N LEU A 131 33.24 16.54 9.58
CA LEU A 131 32.25 16.06 8.62
C LEU A 131 31.58 17.23 7.87
N THR A 132 31.37 18.37 8.53
CA THR A 132 30.87 19.59 7.89
C THR A 132 31.80 20.03 6.76
N ALA A 133 33.10 20.16 7.05
CA ALA A 133 34.09 20.57 6.06
C ALA A 133 34.17 19.58 4.88
N GLU A 134 34.12 18.28 5.15
CA GLU A 134 34.11 17.25 4.10
C GLU A 134 32.87 17.35 3.20
N LEU A 135 31.68 17.52 3.80
CA LEU A 135 30.42 17.55 3.05
C LEU A 135 30.27 18.85 2.24
N GLU A 136 30.63 20.00 2.81
CA GLU A 136 30.60 21.28 2.09
C GLU A 136 31.57 21.29 0.90
N ALA A 137 32.72 20.60 1.00
CA ALA A 137 33.65 20.45 -0.11
C ALA A 137 33.07 19.61 -1.26
N LYS A 138 32.19 18.63 -0.97
CA LYS A 138 31.51 17.80 -1.99
C LYS A 138 30.34 18.49 -2.68
N LEU A 139 29.80 19.56 -2.07
CA LEU A 139 28.65 20.31 -2.60
C LEU A 139 29.05 21.53 -3.44
N LYS A 140 30.34 21.88 -3.45
CA LYS A 140 30.93 22.88 -4.34
C LYS A 140 31.32 22.25 -5.66
#